data_AF-A0A8W8NS67-F1
#
_entry.id   AF-A0A8W8NS67-F1
#
_cell.length_a   1.000
_cell.length_b   1.000
_cell.length_c   1.000
_cell.angle_alpha   90.00
_cell.angle_beta   90.00
_cell.angle_gamma   90.00
#
_symmetry.space_group_name_H-M   'P 1'
#
loop_
_entity.id
_entity.type
_entity.pdbx_description
1 polymer ?
#
loop_
_entity_poly.entity_id
_entity_poly.type
_entity_poly.pdbx_seq_one_letter_code
_entity_poly.pdbx_strand_id
1 'polypeptide(L)'
;VSAFEIEFNDVIAYDSEIHTVPRPIYISNWAKHQIANTYVALKSGRVVGYGVLRPSDVGYKMQPLYADDPKIAKALFCTLASHIPAGQVVNFTHPVGNEQANAFVVGNKLTSLLSMTRVYTKWNIPVDIKRVYSLSTTEYGII
;
A
#
# COMPACT_ATOMS: atom_id res chain seq x y z
N VAL A 1 -6.14 -4.03 -12.73
CA VAL A 1 -5.49 -3.56 -13.98
C VAL A 1 -4.12 -3.00 -13.65
N SER A 2 -3.21 -2.96 -14.61
CA SER A 2 -1.92 -2.28 -14.43
C SER A 2 -2.15 -0.78 -14.29
N ALA A 3 -1.37 -0.08 -13.45
CA ALA A 3 -1.48 1.37 -13.32
C ALA A 3 -1.08 2.13 -14.60
N PHE A 4 -0.40 1.47 -15.55
CA PHE A 4 -0.06 2.04 -16.85
C PHE A 4 -1.22 1.97 -17.88
N GLU A 5 -2.32 1.29 -17.53
CA GLU A 5 -3.50 1.12 -18.39
C GLU A 5 -4.65 2.10 -18.04
N ILE A 6 -4.43 3.01 -17.08
CA ILE A 6 -5.43 3.96 -16.60
C ILE A 6 -4.83 5.37 -16.45
N GLU A 7 -5.70 6.36 -16.32
CA GLU A 7 -5.30 7.71 -15.96
C GLU A 7 -4.73 7.74 -14.54
N PHE A 8 -3.43 7.98 -14.40
CA PHE A 8 -2.76 7.93 -13.10
C PHE A 8 -3.28 9.00 -12.11
N ASN A 9 -3.91 10.06 -12.61
CA ASN A 9 -4.60 11.04 -11.79
C ASN A 9 -5.74 10.43 -10.95
N ASP A 10 -6.35 9.33 -11.39
CA ASP A 10 -7.38 8.64 -10.60
C ASP A 10 -6.78 7.92 -9.38
N VAL A 11 -5.54 7.41 -9.51
CA VAL A 11 -4.79 6.83 -8.37
C VAL A 11 -4.42 7.92 -7.38
N ILE A 12 -3.98 9.08 -7.87
CA ILE A 12 -3.65 10.25 -7.05
C ILE A 12 -4.88 10.76 -6.31
N ALA A 13 -6.04 10.82 -6.98
CA ALA A 13 -7.30 11.24 -6.38
C ALA A 13 -7.70 10.28 -5.24
N TYR A 14 -7.68 8.97 -5.49
CA TYR A 14 -7.96 7.95 -4.47
C TYR A 14 -6.97 8.01 -3.29
N ASP A 15 -5.67 8.17 -3.56
CA ASP A 15 -4.66 8.33 -2.50
C ASP A 15 -4.92 9.57 -1.62
N SER A 16 -5.38 10.66 -2.24
CA SER A 16 -5.70 11.92 -1.56
C SER A 16 -6.99 11.83 -0.71
N GLU A 17 -7.85 10.85 -0.93
CA GLU A 17 -8.96 10.55 -0.01
C GLU A 17 -8.48 9.90 1.28
N ILE A 18 -7.38 9.14 1.22
CA ILE A 18 -6.82 8.43 2.37
C ILE A 18 -5.99 9.40 3.23
N HIS A 19 -5.21 10.27 2.59
CA HIS A 19 -4.21 11.12 3.26
C HIS A 19 -4.69 12.56 3.39
N THR A 20 -4.48 13.17 4.57
CA THR A 20 -4.77 14.60 4.80
C THR A 20 -3.95 15.53 3.92
N VAL A 21 -2.71 15.15 3.60
CA VAL A 21 -1.80 15.96 2.76
C VAL A 21 -1.64 15.26 1.41
N PRO A 22 -2.10 15.87 0.30
CA PRO A 22 -1.88 15.33 -1.03
C PRO A 22 -0.38 15.22 -1.32
N ARG A 23 0.01 14.11 -1.93
CA ARG A 23 1.42 13.74 -2.16
C ARG A 23 1.67 13.26 -3.59
N PRO A 24 1.21 14.00 -4.62
CA PRO A 24 1.16 13.51 -5.98
C PRO A 24 2.53 13.21 -6.57
N ILE A 25 3.54 14.02 -6.24
CA ILE A 25 4.91 13.84 -6.71
C ILE A 25 5.50 12.54 -6.15
N TYR A 26 5.31 12.29 -4.87
CA TYR A 26 5.79 11.07 -4.21
C TYR A 26 5.16 9.83 -4.83
N ILE A 27 3.82 9.77 -4.91
CA ILE A 27 3.12 8.60 -5.47
C ILE A 27 3.44 8.39 -6.95
N SER A 28 3.56 9.46 -7.73
CA SER A 28 3.96 9.36 -9.14
C SER A 28 5.35 8.75 -9.29
N ASN A 29 6.33 9.28 -8.55
CA ASN A 29 7.70 8.77 -8.61
C ASN A 29 7.82 7.34 -8.09
N TRP A 30 7.01 6.99 -7.08
CA TRP A 30 7.08 5.68 -6.43
C TRP A 30 6.40 4.59 -7.25
N ALA A 31 5.17 4.84 -7.71
CA ALA A 31 4.32 3.84 -8.35
C ALA A 31 4.52 3.75 -9.87
N LYS A 32 5.04 4.79 -10.53
CA LYS A 32 5.37 4.75 -11.97
C LYS A 32 6.82 4.39 -12.24
N HIS A 33 7.62 4.11 -11.21
CA HIS A 33 9.02 3.74 -11.39
C HIS A 33 9.12 2.46 -12.25
N GLN A 34 10.09 2.41 -13.16
CA GLN A 34 10.26 1.28 -14.11
C GLN A 34 10.49 -0.10 -13.46
N ILE A 35 10.85 -0.13 -12.17
CA ILE A 35 11.09 -1.36 -11.40
C ILE A 35 9.89 -1.75 -10.54
N ALA A 36 8.86 -0.91 -10.53
CA ALA A 36 7.67 -1.09 -9.72
C ALA A 36 6.61 -1.85 -10.52
N ASN A 37 6.05 -2.88 -9.88
CA ASN A 37 4.81 -3.48 -10.30
C ASN A 37 3.68 -2.76 -9.57
N THR A 38 2.87 -2.00 -10.28
CA THR A 38 1.76 -1.24 -9.71
C THR A 38 0.45 -1.70 -10.32
N TYR A 39 -0.48 -2.11 -9.45
CA TYR A 39 -1.81 -2.57 -9.84
C TYR A 39 -2.89 -1.77 -9.13
N VAL A 40 -4.00 -1.58 -9.85
CA VAL A 40 -5.15 -0.80 -9.43
C VAL A 40 -6.40 -1.66 -9.52
N ALA A 41 -7.22 -1.60 -8.48
CA ALA A 41 -8.54 -2.21 -8.42
C ALA A 41 -9.59 -1.18 -8.84
N LEU A 42 -10.45 -1.57 -9.79
CA LEU A 42 -11.52 -0.73 -10.30
C LEU A 42 -12.87 -1.34 -9.96
N LYS A 43 -13.83 -0.50 -9.58
CA LYS A 43 -15.24 -0.87 -9.43
C LYS A 43 -16.10 0.19 -10.09
N SER A 44 -16.85 -0.20 -11.12
CA SER A 44 -17.68 0.72 -11.90
C SER A 44 -16.90 1.95 -12.42
N GLY A 45 -15.67 1.72 -12.91
CA GLY A 45 -14.81 2.76 -13.45
C GLY A 45 -14.07 3.63 -12.43
N ARG A 46 -14.30 3.44 -11.11
CA ARG A 46 -13.58 4.18 -10.05
C ARG A 46 -12.49 3.32 -9.41
N VAL A 47 -11.39 3.96 -9.04
CA VAL A 47 -10.34 3.37 -8.21
C VAL A 47 -10.90 3.09 -6.82
N VAL A 48 -10.76 1.85 -6.36
CA VAL A 48 -11.18 1.37 -5.03
C VAL A 48 -10.01 0.74 -4.26
N GLY A 49 -8.81 0.89 -4.78
CA GLY A 49 -7.58 0.38 -4.20
C GLY A 49 -6.44 0.34 -5.20
N TYR A 50 -5.22 0.39 -4.69
CA TYR A 50 -4.02 0.14 -5.47
C TYR A 50 -2.91 -0.40 -4.58
N GLY A 51 -1.93 -1.03 -5.18
CA GLY A 51 -0.71 -1.42 -4.47
C GLY A 51 0.50 -1.39 -5.39
N VAL A 52 1.66 -1.24 -4.75
CA VAL A 52 2.96 -1.13 -5.42
C VAL A 52 3.88 -2.18 -4.83
N LEU A 53 4.52 -2.97 -5.69
CA LEU A 53 5.56 -3.91 -5.32
C LEU A 53 6.87 -3.53 -6.01
N ARG A 54 7.96 -3.48 -5.23
CA ARG A 54 9.30 -3.15 -5.73
C ARG A 54 10.34 -4.12 -5.19
N PRO A 55 11.41 -4.41 -5.95
CA PRO A 55 12.62 -5.01 -5.40
C PRO A 55 13.22 -4.14 -4.29
N SER A 56 13.91 -4.78 -3.35
CA SER A 56 14.66 -4.12 -2.27
C SER A 56 15.94 -4.90 -1.96
N ASP A 57 16.80 -4.37 -1.09
CA ASP A 57 18.06 -5.03 -0.72
C ASP A 57 17.84 -6.47 -0.21
N VAL A 58 16.72 -6.72 0.47
CA VAL A 58 16.29 -8.05 0.93
C VAL A 58 14.88 -8.33 0.46
N GLY A 59 14.77 -9.07 -0.66
CA GLY A 59 13.50 -9.47 -1.25
C GLY A 59 12.74 -8.29 -1.84
N TYR A 60 11.45 -8.17 -1.52
CA TYR A 60 10.55 -7.19 -2.10
C TYR A 60 9.85 -6.34 -1.03
N LYS A 61 9.41 -5.14 -1.41
CA LYS A 61 8.60 -4.24 -0.58
C LYS A 61 7.25 -4.04 -1.25
N MET A 62 6.16 -4.38 -0.56
CA MET A 62 4.81 -4.08 -1.00
C MET A 62 4.32 -2.83 -0.27
N GLN A 63 4.61 -1.67 -0.85
CA GLN A 63 4.46 -0.37 -0.21
C GLN A 63 4.08 0.68 -1.26
N PRO A 64 2.90 1.30 -1.21
CA PRO A 64 1.77 0.94 -0.33
C PRO A 64 0.96 -0.26 -0.82
N LEU A 65 0.02 -0.68 0.02
CA LEU A 65 -1.18 -1.45 -0.36
C LEU A 65 -2.39 -0.78 0.29
N TYR A 66 -3.23 -0.13 -0.51
CA TYR A 66 -4.45 0.54 -0.06
C TYR A 66 -5.68 -0.02 -0.75
N ALA A 67 -6.78 -0.13 -0.02
CA ALA A 67 -8.02 -0.73 -0.52
C ALA A 67 -9.23 -0.33 0.32
N ASP A 68 -10.38 -0.17 -0.33
CA ASP A 68 -11.65 0.11 0.35
C ASP A 68 -12.10 -1.02 1.29
N ASP A 69 -11.73 -2.27 0.98
CA ASP A 69 -12.13 -3.44 1.77
C ASP A 69 -11.10 -4.60 1.71
N PRO A 70 -11.23 -5.63 2.60
CA PRO A 70 -10.28 -6.73 2.67
C PRO A 70 -10.23 -7.62 1.43
N LYS A 71 -11.34 -7.73 0.70
CA LYS A 71 -11.39 -8.55 -0.53
C LYS A 71 -10.58 -7.88 -1.63
N ILE A 72 -10.71 -6.56 -1.76
CA ILE A 72 -9.91 -5.76 -2.69
C ILE A 72 -8.42 -5.83 -2.32
N ALA A 73 -8.09 -5.65 -1.03
CA ALA A 73 -6.71 -5.77 -0.55
C ALA A 73 -6.11 -7.15 -0.88
N LYS A 74 -6.88 -8.23 -0.69
CA LYS A 74 -6.44 -9.60 -0.98
C LYS A 74 -6.21 -9.83 -2.46
N ALA A 75 -7.10 -9.33 -3.32
CA ALA A 75 -6.93 -9.43 -4.76
C ALA A 75 -5.64 -8.74 -5.21
N LEU A 76 -5.45 -7.48 -4.80
CA LEU A 76 -4.23 -6.71 -5.09
C LEU A 76 -2.96 -7.39 -4.55
N PHE A 77 -2.99 -7.86 -3.30
CA PHE A 77 -1.87 -8.58 -2.70
C PHE A 77 -1.51 -9.84 -3.49
N CYS A 78 -2.49 -10.66 -3.88
CA CYS A 78 -2.22 -11.87 -4.68
C CYS A 78 -1.64 -11.53 -6.05
N THR A 79 -2.18 -10.51 -6.73
CA THR A 79 -1.63 -10.04 -8.02
C THR A 79 -0.21 -9.50 -7.88
N LEU A 80 0.09 -8.76 -6.82
CA LEU A 80 1.45 -8.26 -6.59
C LEU A 80 2.38 -9.41 -6.23
N ALA A 81 1.98 -10.28 -5.30
CA ALA A 81 2.78 -11.41 -4.83
C ALA A 81 3.14 -12.40 -5.95
N SER A 82 2.36 -12.49 -7.04
CA SER A 82 2.72 -13.34 -8.19
C SER A 82 3.97 -12.86 -8.94
N HIS A 83 4.41 -11.62 -8.72
CA HIS A 83 5.68 -11.08 -9.26
C HIS A 83 6.88 -11.38 -8.37
N ILE A 84 6.67 -12.00 -7.20
CA ILE A 84 7.74 -12.34 -6.27
C ILE A 84 8.23 -13.76 -6.60
N PRO A 85 9.52 -13.94 -6.93
CA PRO A 85 10.09 -15.26 -7.14
C PRO A 85 9.92 -16.15 -5.91
N ALA A 86 9.69 -17.44 -6.12
CA ALA A 86 9.52 -18.40 -5.04
C ALA A 86 10.73 -18.36 -4.07
N GLY A 87 10.43 -18.37 -2.77
CA GLY A 87 11.44 -18.31 -1.70
C GLY A 87 11.94 -16.90 -1.35
N GLN A 88 11.52 -15.86 -2.07
CA GLN A 88 11.88 -14.48 -1.72
C GLN A 88 10.97 -13.90 -0.63
N VAL A 89 11.54 -13.02 0.19
CA VAL A 89 10.85 -12.33 1.28
C VAL A 89 10.02 -11.17 0.74
N VAL A 90 8.84 -10.94 1.33
CA VAL A 90 8.06 -9.72 1.15
C VAL A 90 8.02 -8.94 2.45
N ASN A 91 8.43 -7.68 2.38
CA ASN A 91 8.31 -6.72 3.46
C ASN A 91 6.94 -6.04 3.34
N PHE A 92 6.20 -6.07 4.44
CA PHE A 92 4.83 -5.59 4.52
C PHE A 92 4.63 -4.92 5.88
N THR A 93 4.29 -3.63 5.88
CA THR A 93 4.17 -2.84 7.11
C THR A 93 2.75 -2.36 7.26
N HIS A 94 2.00 -2.94 8.18
CA HIS A 94 0.60 -2.59 8.40
C HIS A 94 0.44 -1.71 9.65
N PRO A 95 -0.55 -0.81 9.68
CA PRO A 95 -0.85 -0.03 10.86
C PRO A 95 -1.65 -0.88 11.86
N VAL A 96 -1.15 -1.03 13.08
CA VAL A 96 -1.78 -1.84 14.16
C VAL A 96 -3.22 -1.39 14.47
N GLY A 97 -3.54 -0.11 14.24
CA GLY A 97 -4.90 0.44 14.42
C GLY A 97 -5.92 0.00 13.37
N ASN A 98 -5.51 -0.74 12.32
CA ASN A 98 -6.43 -1.32 11.35
C ASN A 98 -6.65 -2.81 11.65
N GLU A 99 -7.76 -3.14 12.31
CA GLU A 99 -8.13 -4.53 12.63
C GLU A 99 -8.23 -5.43 11.40
N GLN A 100 -8.67 -4.89 10.26
CA GLN A 100 -8.74 -5.63 9.01
C GLN A 100 -7.35 -5.94 8.48
N ALA A 101 -6.41 -5.01 8.57
CA ALA A 101 -5.01 -5.26 8.20
C ALA A 101 -4.35 -6.25 9.17
N ASN A 102 -4.66 -6.20 10.47
CA ASN A 102 -4.17 -7.17 11.46
C ASN A 102 -4.66 -8.59 11.11
N ALA A 103 -5.96 -8.76 10.83
CA ALA A 103 -6.52 -10.03 10.39
C ALA A 103 -5.93 -10.47 9.04
N PHE A 104 -5.66 -9.51 8.15
CA PHE A 104 -5.06 -9.75 6.85
C PHE A 104 -3.65 -10.35 6.98
N VAL A 105 -2.77 -9.76 7.80
CA VAL A 105 -1.40 -10.29 7.94
C VAL A 105 -1.39 -11.69 8.55
N VAL A 106 -2.27 -11.96 9.53
CA VAL A 106 -2.43 -13.30 10.13
C VAL A 106 -2.96 -14.30 9.09
N GLY A 107 -4.03 -13.94 8.36
CA GLY A 107 -4.64 -14.81 7.36
C GLY A 107 -3.72 -15.12 6.17
N ASN A 108 -2.74 -14.26 5.91
CA ASN A 108 -1.71 -14.46 4.89
C ASN A 108 -0.40 -15.07 5.44
N LYS A 109 -0.36 -15.46 6.72
CA LYS A 109 0.80 -16.07 7.39
C LYS A 109 2.07 -15.20 7.30
N LEU A 110 1.90 -13.88 7.33
CA LEU A 110 3.04 -12.96 7.42
C LEU A 110 3.57 -12.95 8.86
N THR A 111 4.90 -13.01 9.01
CA THR A 111 5.55 -13.00 10.32
C THR A 111 5.89 -11.57 10.73
N SER A 112 5.57 -11.21 11.97
CA SER A 112 5.96 -9.92 12.53
C SER A 112 7.47 -9.90 12.83
N LEU A 113 8.17 -8.88 12.33
CA LEU A 113 9.61 -8.69 12.54
C LEU A 113 9.90 -7.56 13.54
N LEU A 114 9.17 -6.45 13.41
CA LEU A 114 9.37 -5.23 14.19
C LEU A 114 8.04 -4.50 14.32
N SER A 115 7.86 -3.81 15.45
CA SER A 115 6.78 -2.84 15.64
C SER A 115 7.38 -1.44 15.80
N MET A 116 6.75 -0.45 15.18
CA MET A 116 7.18 0.95 15.23
C MET A 116 6.01 1.82 15.68
N THR A 117 6.30 2.82 16.51
CA THR A 117 5.30 3.79 16.96
C THR A 117 5.40 5.05 16.11
N ARG A 118 4.30 5.44 15.47
CA ARG A 118 4.20 6.74 14.79
C ARG A 118 4.10 7.84 15.84
N VAL A 119 4.99 8.83 15.77
CA VAL A 119 5.08 9.94 16.74
C VAL A 119 4.96 11.30 16.05
N TYR A 120 4.34 12.28 16.73
CA TYR A 120 4.25 13.68 16.29
C TYR A 120 4.54 14.61 17.47
N THR A 121 5.18 15.76 17.20
CA THR A 121 5.56 16.72 18.26
C THR A 121 4.41 17.60 18.76
N LYS A 122 3.39 17.86 17.93
CA LYS A 122 2.27 18.76 18.26
C LYS A 122 0.93 18.06 18.22
N TRP A 123 0.50 17.63 17.04
CA TRP A 123 -0.77 16.95 16.83
C TRP A 123 -0.62 15.83 15.80
N ASN A 124 -1.50 14.85 15.90
CA ASN A 124 -1.60 13.75 14.94
C ASN A 124 -2.11 14.27 13.58
N ILE A 125 -1.55 13.77 12.48
CA ILE A 125 -2.11 13.97 11.15
C ILE A 125 -3.04 12.78 10.84
N PRO A 126 -4.36 13.02 10.73
CA PRO A 126 -5.31 11.95 10.48
C PRO A 126 -5.09 11.37 9.08
N VAL A 127 -5.37 10.09 8.96
CA VAL A 127 -5.37 9.33 7.71
C VAL A 127 -6.48 8.29 7.86
N ASP A 128 -7.16 7.95 6.78
CA ASP A 128 -8.11 6.84 6.78
C ASP A 128 -7.40 5.49 6.90
N ILE A 129 -7.01 5.17 8.14
CA ILE A 129 -6.27 3.96 8.49
C ILE A 129 -6.99 2.67 8.09
N LYS A 130 -8.32 2.71 7.93
CA LYS A 130 -9.12 1.52 7.56
C LYS A 130 -8.81 1.06 6.15
N ARG A 131 -8.47 1.99 5.26
CA ARG A 131 -8.08 1.70 3.87
C ARG A 131 -6.60 1.33 3.71
N VAL A 132 -5.84 1.35 4.80
CA VAL A 132 -4.38 1.16 4.80
C VAL A 132 -4.03 -0.25 5.23
N TYR A 133 -3.61 -1.09 4.28
CA TYR A 133 -3.15 -2.45 4.54
C TYR A 133 -1.63 -2.54 4.64
N SER A 134 -0.91 -1.81 3.76
CA SER A 134 0.52 -1.58 3.89
C SER A 134 0.83 -0.10 3.71
N LEU A 135 1.66 0.45 4.60
CA LEU A 135 2.17 1.81 4.55
C LEU A 135 3.02 2.02 3.29
N SER A 136 3.09 3.25 2.81
CA SER A 136 3.99 3.65 1.72
C SER A 136 5.44 3.83 2.18
N THR A 137 5.66 4.29 3.41
CA THR A 137 6.98 4.54 4.01
C THR A 137 6.90 4.51 5.53
N THR A 138 8.01 4.12 6.17
CA THR A 138 8.20 4.16 7.62
C THR A 138 8.94 5.42 8.08
N GLU A 139 9.53 6.18 7.16
CA GLU A 139 10.46 7.27 7.42
C GLU A 139 9.76 8.64 7.47
N TYR A 140 8.78 8.87 6.61
CA TYR A 140 8.24 10.22 6.40
C TYR A 140 7.01 10.57 7.23
N GLY A 141 6.51 9.66 8.07
CA GLY A 141 5.31 9.90 8.91
C GLY A 141 4.03 10.23 8.13
N ILE A 142 4.09 10.17 6.80
CA ILE A 142 3.00 10.26 5.85
C ILE A 142 2.73 8.81 5.49
N ILE A 143 1.54 8.31 5.86
CA ILE A 143 1.15 6.91 5.67
C ILE A 143 1.32 6.49 4.20
#